data_AF-A0A076L892-F1
#
_entry.id   AF-A0A076L892-F1
#
_cell.length_a   1.000
_cell.length_b   1.000
_cell.length_c   1.000
_cell.angle_alpha   90.00
_cell.angle_beta   90.00
_cell.angle_gamma   90.00
#
_symmetry.space_group_name_H-M   'P 1'
#
loop_
_entity.id
_entity.type
_entity.pdbx_description
1 polymer ?
#
loop_
_entity_poly.entity_id
_entity_poly.type
_entity_poly.pdbx_seq_one_letter_code
_entity_poly.pdbx_strand_id
1 'polypeptide(L)'
;VTVYRNGKIYKQAYAQGIPLYAVKEVGTTQLRGTTVHFTPDSAIFTTTVYNLHTIVNRLQELAYLNVGLKMELEDRREKDEQGNPFSQHFHSQGGLREFVAHLDSTKVSIMPAPILVEGEKNNVVVQVAMTYNTGYSETVVSYVNNIHTLEGGMHVTGFRRALTRTLKNYADKSGLLKKAKIEIIGDDFRESLTAVISVKVANPQFEGQTKTKLGYAKGQGAVKSCGTPNLCFTT
;
A
#
# COMPACT_ATOMS: atom_id res chain seq x y z
N VAL A 1 27.24 2.55 -3.05
CA VAL A 1 26.25 2.56 -4.15
C VAL A 1 26.94 2.20 -5.45
N THR A 2 26.35 1.28 -6.22
CA THR A 2 26.81 0.89 -7.56
C THR A 2 25.69 1.16 -8.55
N VAL A 3 25.96 1.88 -9.64
CA VAL A 3 24.96 2.25 -10.66
C VAL A 3 25.39 1.68 -12.00
N TYR A 4 24.47 0.99 -12.67
CA TYR A 4 24.64 0.43 -14.01
C TYR A 4 23.83 1.29 -14.98
N ARG A 5 24.51 2.08 -15.82
CA ARG A 5 23.86 3.03 -16.74
C ARG A 5 24.74 3.36 -17.94
N ASN A 6 24.15 3.53 -19.12
CA ASN A 6 24.83 3.94 -20.36
C ASN A 6 26.03 3.04 -20.71
N GLY A 7 25.90 1.72 -20.54
CA GLY A 7 26.99 0.78 -20.83
C GLY A 7 28.09 0.71 -19.77
N LYS A 8 27.97 1.47 -18.67
CA LYS A 8 29.04 1.68 -17.67
C LYS A 8 28.58 1.36 -16.25
N ILE A 9 29.54 0.95 -15.42
CA ILE A 9 29.38 0.72 -13.99
C ILE A 9 30.01 1.90 -13.25
N TYR A 10 29.21 2.59 -12.46
CA TYR A 10 29.66 3.68 -11.60
C TYR A 10 29.60 3.25 -10.13
N LYS A 11 30.60 3.63 -9.33
CA LYS A 11 30.66 3.31 -7.91
C LYS A 11 30.99 4.55 -7.07
N GLN A 12 30.30 4.68 -5.95
CA GLN A 12 30.60 5.67 -4.91
C GLN A 12 30.35 5.08 -3.52
N ALA A 13 31.25 5.36 -2.59
CA ALA A 13 31.15 4.97 -1.19
C ALA A 13 30.96 6.21 -0.32
N TYR A 14 30.26 6.02 0.80
CA TYR A 14 29.94 7.06 1.75
C TYR A 14 30.25 6.58 3.16
N ALA A 15 30.68 7.47 4.03
CA ALA A 15 30.77 7.24 5.48
C ALA A 15 29.97 8.33 6.18
N GLN A 16 28.98 7.95 6.98
CA GLN A 16 28.07 8.88 7.68
C GLN A 16 27.47 9.95 6.74
N GLY A 17 27.11 9.54 5.52
CA GLY A 17 26.55 10.42 4.48
C GLY A 17 27.57 11.23 3.69
N ILE A 18 28.84 11.27 4.09
CA ILE A 18 29.91 12.00 3.41
C ILE A 18 30.52 11.13 2.30
N PRO A 19 30.60 11.61 1.04
CA PRO A 19 31.27 10.88 -0.03
C PRO A 19 32.76 10.69 0.28
N LEU A 20 33.24 9.45 0.20
CA LEU A 20 34.67 9.15 0.42
C LEU A 20 35.55 9.49 -0.79
N TYR A 21 34.92 9.56 -1.97
CA TYR A 21 35.57 9.92 -3.22
C TYR A 21 34.53 10.37 -4.26
N ALA A 22 34.97 11.10 -5.29
CA ALA A 22 34.15 11.41 -6.46
C ALA A 22 33.74 10.13 -7.20
N VAL A 23 32.57 10.12 -7.83
CA VAL A 23 32.05 8.95 -8.57
C VAL A 23 33.09 8.41 -9.54
N LYS A 24 33.35 7.09 -9.48
CA LYS A 24 34.31 6.43 -10.36
C LYS A 24 33.59 5.48 -11.32
N GLU A 25 34.01 5.50 -12.58
CA GLU A 25 33.72 4.42 -13.52
C GLU A 25 34.60 3.22 -13.17
N VAL A 26 34.00 2.06 -12.93
CA VAL A 26 34.69 0.84 -12.47
C VAL A 26 34.57 -0.34 -13.44
N GLY A 27 33.94 -0.13 -14.60
CA GLY A 27 33.83 -1.14 -15.65
C GLY A 27 32.69 -0.86 -16.62
N THR A 28 32.48 -1.80 -17.55
CA THR A 28 31.39 -1.78 -18.53
C THR A 28 30.32 -2.80 -18.16
N THR A 29 29.08 -2.57 -18.61
CA THR A 29 27.95 -3.45 -18.31
C THR A 29 26.87 -3.38 -19.38
N GLN A 30 26.13 -4.47 -19.57
CA GLN A 30 24.89 -4.50 -20.35
C GLN A 30 23.64 -4.32 -19.46
N LEU A 31 23.82 -4.30 -18.14
CA LEU A 31 22.73 -4.18 -17.17
C LEU A 31 22.34 -2.71 -16.95
N ARG A 32 21.13 -2.51 -16.42
CA ARG A 32 20.67 -1.20 -15.94
C ARG A 32 20.06 -1.36 -14.55
N GLY A 33 20.42 -0.47 -13.63
CA GLY A 33 19.89 -0.49 -12.27
C GLY A 33 20.83 0.15 -11.26
N THR A 34 20.47 0.04 -9.99
CA THR A 34 21.27 0.57 -8.87
C THR A 34 21.28 -0.43 -7.73
N THR A 35 22.46 -0.76 -7.23
CA THR A 35 22.66 -1.53 -6.02
C THR A 35 23.07 -0.59 -4.89
N VAL A 36 22.32 -0.62 -3.80
CA VAL A 36 22.64 0.10 -2.57
C VAL A 36 22.98 -0.92 -1.49
N HIS A 37 24.13 -0.74 -0.87
CA HIS A 37 24.53 -1.47 0.32
C HIS A 37 24.85 -0.42 1.39
N PHE A 38 24.34 -0.63 2.59
CA PHE A 38 24.56 0.26 3.72
C PHE A 38 24.58 -0.54 5.02
N THR A 39 25.25 0.01 6.02
CA THR A 39 25.31 -0.52 7.38
C THR A 39 24.76 0.57 8.31
N PRO A 40 23.79 0.27 9.17
CA PRO A 40 23.25 1.25 10.11
C PRO A 40 24.32 1.64 11.14
N ASP A 41 24.38 2.92 11.50
CA ASP A 41 25.35 3.46 12.45
C ASP A 41 24.90 3.20 13.90
N SER A 42 25.67 2.42 14.65
CA SER A 42 25.38 2.10 16.06
C SER A 42 25.52 3.28 17.01
N ALA A 43 26.16 4.38 16.59
CA ALA A 43 26.18 5.61 17.36
C ALA A 43 24.85 6.39 17.26
N ILE A 44 24.04 6.10 16.23
CA ILE A 44 22.75 6.78 15.97
C ILE A 44 21.59 5.89 16.41
N PHE A 45 21.63 4.60 16.07
CA PHE A 45 20.55 3.65 16.35
C PHE A 45 20.85 2.79 17.57
N THR A 46 19.86 2.65 18.46
CA THR A 46 19.93 1.74 19.61
C THR A 46 19.92 0.26 19.21
N THR A 47 19.31 -0.06 18.07
CA THR A 47 19.34 -1.39 17.46
C THR A 47 19.77 -1.31 16.00
N THR A 48 20.70 -2.16 15.62
CA THR A 48 21.24 -2.27 14.26
C THR A 48 20.86 -3.58 13.60
N VAL A 49 20.22 -4.48 14.35
CA VAL A 49 19.76 -5.79 13.84
C VAL A 49 18.37 -5.63 13.25
N TYR A 50 18.25 -5.93 11.96
CA TYR A 50 16.98 -5.86 11.25
C TYR A 50 16.00 -6.95 11.71
N ASN A 51 14.72 -6.60 11.84
CA ASN A 51 13.67 -7.58 12.08
C ASN A 51 13.20 -8.17 10.74
N LEU A 52 13.38 -9.49 10.56
CA LEU A 52 13.03 -10.18 9.30
C LEU A 52 11.52 -10.07 9.00
N HIS A 53 10.67 -10.30 10.01
CA HIS A 53 9.22 -10.25 9.87
C HIS A 53 8.72 -8.88 9.40
N THR A 54 9.28 -7.79 9.94
CA THR A 54 8.95 -6.44 9.49
C THR A 54 9.29 -6.22 8.02
N ILE A 55 10.43 -6.74 7.53
CA ILE A 55 10.83 -6.62 6.12
C ILE A 55 9.92 -7.46 5.23
N VAL A 56 9.66 -8.72 5.62
CA VAL A 56 8.78 -9.65 4.89
C VAL A 56 7.39 -9.03 4.71
N ASN A 57 6.78 -8.55 5.79
CA ASN A 57 5.46 -7.92 5.73
C ASN A 57 5.49 -6.71 4.78
N ARG A 58 6.52 -5.87 4.88
CA ARG A 58 6.62 -4.67 4.04
C ARG A 58 6.78 -5.00 2.55
N LEU A 59 7.58 -6.01 2.21
CA LEU A 59 7.75 -6.46 0.83
C LEU A 59 6.46 -7.11 0.30
N GLN A 60 5.75 -7.86 1.13
CA GLN A 60 4.46 -8.44 0.77
C GLN A 60 3.42 -7.35 0.43
N GLU A 61 3.29 -6.32 1.27
CA GLU A 61 2.43 -5.17 0.98
C GLU A 61 2.81 -4.50 -0.36
N LEU A 62 4.10 -4.26 -0.58
CA LEU A 62 4.61 -3.62 -1.80
C LEU A 62 4.32 -4.46 -3.05
N ALA A 63 4.33 -5.79 -2.95
CA ALA A 63 3.98 -6.66 -4.06
C ALA A 63 2.51 -6.49 -4.44
N TYR A 64 1.60 -6.44 -3.47
CA TYR A 64 0.18 -6.18 -3.73
C TYR A 64 -0.07 -4.78 -4.31
N LEU A 65 0.68 -3.76 -3.86
CA LEU A 65 0.54 -2.38 -4.34
C LEU A 65 1.10 -2.17 -5.77
N ASN A 66 1.97 -3.06 -6.23
CA ASN A 66 2.66 -2.97 -7.51
C ASN A 66 2.49 -4.28 -8.30
N VAL A 67 1.32 -4.44 -8.93
CA VAL A 67 0.99 -5.60 -9.76
C VAL A 67 2.11 -5.89 -10.77
N GLY A 68 2.57 -7.14 -10.79
CA GLY A 68 3.64 -7.60 -11.68
C GLY A 68 5.07 -7.29 -11.23
N LEU A 69 5.26 -6.54 -10.13
CA LEU A 69 6.58 -6.34 -9.53
C LEU A 69 7.03 -7.63 -8.84
N LYS A 70 8.22 -8.11 -9.21
CA LYS A 70 8.90 -9.24 -8.56
C LYS A 70 9.95 -8.69 -7.61
N MET A 71 9.89 -9.12 -6.36
CA MET A 71 10.89 -8.82 -5.34
C MET A 71 11.37 -10.12 -4.71
N GLU A 72 12.60 -10.11 -4.23
CA GLU A 72 13.24 -11.24 -3.57
C GLU A 72 13.93 -10.73 -2.31
N LEU A 73 13.78 -11.48 -1.23
CA LEU A 73 14.45 -11.26 0.04
C LEU A 73 15.30 -12.49 0.36
N GLU A 74 16.56 -12.27 0.69
CA GLU A 74 17.46 -13.29 1.20
C GLU A 74 18.05 -12.81 2.53
N ASP A 75 17.90 -13.61 3.59
CA ASP A 75 18.50 -13.34 4.89
C ASP A 75 19.68 -14.28 5.13
N ARG A 76 20.88 -13.72 5.05
CA ARG A 76 22.16 -14.45 5.13
C ARG A 76 22.71 -14.61 6.54
N ARG A 77 21.96 -14.20 7.58
CA ARG A 77 22.42 -14.24 8.98
C ARG A 77 22.42 -15.65 9.56
N GLU A 78 21.35 -16.40 9.31
CA GLU A 78 21.15 -17.76 9.76
C GLU A 78 21.00 -18.69 8.55
N LYS A 79 21.30 -19.97 8.76
CA LYS A 79 21.20 -21.01 7.74
C LYS A 79 20.40 -22.18 8.28
N ASP A 80 19.62 -22.81 7.43
CA ASP A 80 18.94 -24.06 7.76
C ASP A 80 19.92 -25.24 7.91
N GLU A 81 19.41 -26.41 8.27
CA GLU A 81 20.20 -27.64 8.43
C GLU A 81 20.94 -28.05 7.14
N GLN A 82 20.52 -27.55 5.99
CA GLN A 82 21.11 -27.82 4.67
C GLN A 82 22.11 -26.73 4.26
N GLY A 83 22.33 -25.72 5.10
CA GLY A 83 23.27 -24.62 4.86
C GLY A 83 22.73 -23.49 3.97
N ASN A 84 21.43 -23.47 3.68
CA ASN A 84 20.80 -22.45 2.84
C ASN A 84 20.31 -21.26 3.70
N PRO A 85 20.46 -20.02 3.20
CA PRO A 85 19.85 -18.85 3.84
C PRO A 85 18.33 -18.88 3.66
N PHE A 86 17.61 -18.20 4.56
CA PHE A 86 16.19 -17.93 4.34
C PHE A 86 16.01 -17.10 3.05
N SER A 87 15.10 -17.54 2.18
CA SER A 87 14.74 -16.80 0.96
C SER A 87 13.23 -16.78 0.76
N GLN A 88 12.70 -15.66 0.27
CA GLN A 88 11.29 -15.49 -0.06
C GLN A 88 11.13 -14.60 -1.29
N HIS A 89 10.24 -15.03 -2.21
CA HIS A 89 9.84 -14.25 -3.38
C HIS A 89 8.47 -13.61 -3.15
N PHE A 90 8.31 -12.38 -3.63
CA PHE A 90 7.08 -11.60 -3.55
C PHE A 90 6.66 -11.19 -4.95
N HIS A 91 5.42 -11.54 -5.31
CA HIS A 91 4.83 -11.23 -6.60
C HIS A 91 3.31 -11.33 -6.48
N SER A 92 2.59 -10.34 -6.98
CA SER A 92 1.12 -10.31 -6.99
C SER A 92 0.59 -10.00 -8.38
N GLN A 93 -0.45 -10.71 -8.81
CA GLN A 93 -1.17 -10.44 -10.05
C GLN A 93 -2.55 -9.81 -9.78
N GLY A 94 -3.22 -10.21 -8.71
CA GLY A 94 -4.52 -9.68 -8.29
C GLY A 94 -4.47 -8.38 -7.48
N GLY A 95 -3.28 -7.91 -7.13
CA GLY A 95 -3.05 -6.59 -6.50
C GLY A 95 -3.83 -6.41 -5.20
N LEU A 96 -4.62 -5.33 -5.12
CA LEU A 96 -5.36 -5.00 -3.90
C LEU A 96 -6.42 -6.06 -3.51
N ARG A 97 -6.94 -6.86 -4.46
CA ARG A 97 -7.87 -7.95 -4.13
C ARG A 97 -7.19 -9.02 -3.29
N GLU A 98 -6.00 -9.43 -3.69
CA GLU A 98 -5.16 -10.37 -2.91
C GLU A 98 -4.79 -9.76 -1.57
N PHE A 99 -4.51 -8.45 -1.52
CA PHE A 99 -4.18 -7.78 -0.28
C PHE A 99 -5.33 -7.83 0.74
N VAL A 100 -6.54 -7.46 0.31
CA VAL A 100 -7.71 -7.53 1.19
C VAL A 100 -7.98 -8.96 1.65
N ALA A 101 -7.89 -9.94 0.74
CA ALA A 101 -8.05 -11.35 1.10
C ALA A 101 -6.98 -11.81 2.12
N HIS A 102 -5.74 -11.33 2.00
CA HIS A 102 -4.67 -11.62 2.94
C HIS A 102 -4.93 -11.00 4.32
N LEU A 103 -5.36 -9.73 4.37
CA LEU A 103 -5.71 -9.05 5.62
C LEU A 103 -6.91 -9.68 6.32
N ASP A 104 -7.86 -10.21 5.54
CA ASP A 104 -9.09 -10.81 6.04
C ASP A 104 -8.99 -12.33 6.23
N SER A 105 -7.79 -12.92 6.05
CA SER A 105 -7.58 -14.38 5.99
C SER A 105 -7.98 -15.14 7.26
N THR A 106 -8.04 -14.47 8.41
CA THR A 106 -8.46 -15.06 9.69
C THR A 106 -9.95 -14.89 10.00
N LYS A 107 -10.69 -14.16 9.14
CA LYS A 107 -12.12 -13.86 9.32
C LYS A 107 -12.95 -14.61 8.29
N VAL A 108 -14.23 -14.84 8.60
CA VAL A 108 -15.16 -15.47 7.65
C VAL A 108 -15.76 -14.40 6.76
N SER A 109 -15.38 -14.39 5.47
CA SER A 109 -15.95 -13.47 4.48
C SER A 109 -17.44 -13.78 4.25
N ILE A 110 -18.27 -12.74 4.18
CA ILE A 110 -19.68 -12.85 3.75
C ILE A 110 -19.84 -12.62 2.24
N MET A 111 -18.74 -12.33 1.56
CA MET A 111 -18.68 -12.07 0.13
C MET A 111 -17.90 -13.17 -0.60
N PRO A 112 -18.29 -13.54 -1.83
CA PRO A 112 -17.58 -14.56 -2.59
C PRO A 112 -16.18 -14.10 -3.03
N ALA A 113 -16.00 -12.80 -3.31
CA ALA A 113 -14.72 -12.22 -3.66
C ALA A 113 -14.65 -10.74 -3.23
N PRO A 114 -13.45 -10.21 -2.92
CA PRO A 114 -13.27 -8.79 -2.67
C PRO A 114 -13.67 -7.93 -3.87
N ILE A 115 -14.39 -6.85 -3.60
CA ILE A 115 -14.69 -5.82 -4.59
C ILE A 115 -13.39 -5.05 -4.87
N LEU A 116 -13.15 -4.72 -6.14
CA LEU A 116 -12.11 -3.77 -6.56
C LEU A 116 -12.77 -2.63 -7.33
N VAL A 117 -12.47 -1.40 -6.93
CA VAL A 117 -12.91 -0.17 -7.58
C VAL A 117 -11.68 0.63 -7.96
N GLU A 118 -11.62 1.06 -9.21
CA GLU A 118 -10.51 1.84 -9.74
C GLU A 118 -11.06 3.08 -10.45
N GLY A 119 -10.35 4.19 -10.33
CA GLY A 119 -10.73 5.41 -11.01
C GLY A 119 -9.58 6.40 -11.08
N GLU A 120 -9.53 7.15 -12.16
CA GLU A 120 -8.55 8.21 -12.36
C GLU A 120 -9.28 9.53 -12.60
N LYS A 121 -8.83 10.58 -11.90
CA LYS A 121 -9.28 11.95 -12.16
C LYS A 121 -8.20 12.96 -11.83
N ASN A 122 -7.97 13.93 -12.71
CA ASN A 122 -6.97 15.00 -12.52
C ASN A 122 -5.57 14.44 -12.21
N ASN A 123 -5.15 13.39 -12.91
CA ASN A 123 -3.88 12.66 -12.70
C ASN A 123 -3.73 12.09 -11.27
N VAL A 124 -4.85 11.85 -10.59
CA VAL A 124 -4.90 11.11 -9.34
C VAL A 124 -5.56 9.77 -9.62
N VAL A 125 -4.79 8.69 -9.49
CA VAL A 125 -5.29 7.32 -9.61
C VAL A 125 -5.68 6.84 -8.22
N VAL A 126 -6.90 6.32 -8.08
CA VAL A 126 -7.42 5.76 -6.83
C VAL A 126 -7.80 4.32 -7.11
N GLN A 127 -7.29 3.40 -6.29
CA GLN A 127 -7.70 2.01 -6.26
C GLN A 127 -8.18 1.69 -4.84
N VAL A 128 -9.32 1.02 -4.73
CA VAL A 128 -9.88 0.55 -3.47
C VAL A 128 -10.29 -0.90 -3.63
N ALA A 129 -9.78 -1.77 -2.78
CA ALA A 129 -10.35 -3.10 -2.61
C ALA A 129 -11.03 -3.21 -1.26
N MET A 130 -12.14 -3.96 -1.19
CA MET A 130 -12.85 -4.18 0.07
C MET A 130 -13.64 -5.48 0.10
N THR A 131 -13.85 -6.00 1.31
CA THR A 131 -14.74 -7.12 1.61
C THR A 131 -15.44 -6.88 2.95
N TYR A 132 -16.55 -7.58 3.17
CA TYR A 132 -17.19 -7.68 4.48
C TYR A 132 -17.00 -9.09 5.05
N ASN A 133 -16.92 -9.17 6.36
CA ASN A 133 -16.81 -10.43 7.10
C ASN A 133 -17.85 -10.50 8.23
N THR A 134 -17.86 -11.61 8.97
CA THR A 134 -18.76 -11.83 10.11
C THR A 134 -18.27 -11.19 11.42
N GLY A 135 -17.17 -10.43 11.40
CA GLY A 135 -16.66 -9.73 12.57
C GLY A 135 -17.47 -8.48 12.89
N TYR A 136 -16.94 -7.61 13.77
CA TYR A 136 -17.58 -6.35 14.17
C TYR A 136 -16.67 -5.13 13.98
N SER A 137 -15.40 -5.33 13.58
CA SER A 137 -14.40 -4.26 13.51
C SER A 137 -14.14 -3.81 12.07
N GLU A 138 -14.04 -2.49 11.90
CA GLU A 138 -13.52 -1.86 10.68
C GLU A 138 -12.00 -2.06 10.61
N THR A 139 -11.50 -2.58 9.50
CA THR A 139 -10.07 -2.68 9.18
C THR A 139 -9.78 -1.92 7.90
N VAL A 140 -9.31 -0.68 7.99
CA VAL A 140 -8.95 0.14 6.82
C VAL A 140 -7.45 0.41 6.81
N VAL A 141 -6.78 -0.06 5.76
CA VAL A 141 -5.36 0.22 5.50
C VAL A 141 -5.26 1.15 4.30
N SER A 142 -4.38 2.15 4.35
CA SER A 142 -4.34 3.17 3.31
C SER A 142 -2.93 3.58 2.89
N TYR A 143 -2.76 3.87 1.61
CA TYR A 143 -1.47 4.16 1.00
C TYR A 143 -1.56 5.36 0.06
N VAL A 144 -0.48 6.15 0.04
CA VAL A 144 -0.27 7.20 -0.95
C VAL A 144 1.11 7.03 -1.57
N ASN A 145 1.18 6.81 -2.89
CA ASN A 145 2.41 6.48 -3.61
C ASN A 145 3.22 5.36 -2.92
N ASN A 146 2.53 4.27 -2.55
CA ASN A 146 3.05 3.11 -1.82
C ASN A 146 3.49 3.37 -0.37
N ILE A 147 3.30 4.58 0.16
CA ILE A 147 3.62 4.93 1.56
C ILE A 147 2.39 4.69 2.42
N HIS A 148 2.54 3.89 3.48
CA HIS A 148 1.45 3.59 4.42
C HIS A 148 1.10 4.84 5.23
N THR A 149 -0.14 5.32 5.08
CA THR A 149 -0.69 6.41 5.89
C THR A 149 -1.46 5.84 7.08
N LEU A 150 -0.74 5.59 8.18
CA LEU A 150 -1.26 4.99 9.42
C LEU A 150 -2.44 5.77 10.02
N GLU A 151 -2.38 7.10 9.97
CA GLU A 151 -3.44 7.99 10.47
C GLU A 151 -4.48 8.31 9.38
N GLY A 152 -4.31 7.74 8.19
CA GLY A 152 -5.14 7.99 7.03
C GLY A 152 -4.98 9.40 6.47
N GLY A 153 -6.09 10.14 6.39
CA GLY A 153 -6.16 11.47 5.79
C GLY A 153 -7.34 11.61 4.84
N MET A 154 -7.24 12.57 3.91
CA MET A 154 -8.35 12.98 3.04
C MET A 154 -8.88 11.86 2.14
N HIS A 155 -8.02 10.95 1.68
CA HIS A 155 -8.40 9.79 0.89
C HIS A 155 -9.28 8.81 1.68
N VAL A 156 -8.95 8.55 2.95
CA VAL A 156 -9.76 7.70 3.84
C VAL A 156 -11.09 8.36 4.17
N THR A 157 -11.09 9.65 4.53
CA THR A 157 -12.34 10.39 4.78
C THR A 157 -13.22 10.44 3.53
N GLY A 158 -12.61 10.62 2.35
CA GLY A 158 -13.30 10.59 1.06
C GLY A 158 -13.95 9.24 0.77
N PHE A 159 -13.21 8.15 0.98
CA PHE A 159 -13.72 6.78 0.84
C PHE A 159 -14.91 6.53 1.76
N ARG A 160 -14.78 6.78 3.07
CA ARG A 160 -15.86 6.56 4.04
C ARG A 160 -17.14 7.31 3.66
N ARG A 161 -17.02 8.59 3.27
CA ARG A 161 -18.16 9.39 2.79
C ARG A 161 -18.80 8.82 1.53
N ALA A 162 -17.98 8.38 0.57
CA ALA A 162 -18.47 7.79 -0.68
C ALA A 162 -19.20 6.46 -0.44
N LEU A 163 -18.65 5.60 0.43
CA LEU A 163 -19.24 4.32 0.81
C LEU A 163 -20.61 4.52 1.47
N THR A 164 -20.68 5.33 2.54
CA THR A 164 -21.93 5.60 3.25
C THR A 164 -23.00 6.15 2.32
N ARG A 165 -22.66 7.14 1.48
CA ARG A 165 -23.62 7.72 0.54
C ARG A 165 -24.11 6.70 -0.48
N THR A 166 -23.23 5.85 -1.00
CA THR A 166 -23.57 4.85 -2.02
C THR A 166 -24.51 3.79 -1.46
N LEU A 167 -24.18 3.22 -0.30
CA LEU A 167 -24.98 2.17 0.33
C LEU A 167 -26.31 2.71 0.87
N LYS A 168 -26.32 3.92 1.45
CA LYS A 168 -27.57 4.58 1.87
C LYS A 168 -28.52 4.81 0.69
N ASN A 169 -28.01 5.37 -0.41
CA ASN A 169 -28.81 5.56 -1.63
C ASN A 169 -29.39 4.25 -2.18
N TYR A 170 -28.63 3.14 -2.09
CA TYR A 170 -29.11 1.83 -2.49
C TYR A 170 -30.21 1.30 -1.54
N ALA A 171 -30.01 1.44 -0.23
CA ALA A 171 -30.98 1.01 0.79
C ALA A 171 -32.31 1.78 0.71
N ASP A 172 -32.25 3.10 0.45
CA ASP A 172 -33.43 3.94 0.25
C ASP A 172 -34.21 3.53 -1.02
N LYS A 173 -33.50 3.32 -2.14
CA LYS A 173 -34.12 2.95 -3.43
C LYS A 173 -34.70 1.55 -3.45
N SER A 174 -34.07 0.60 -2.74
CA SER A 174 -34.56 -0.79 -2.65
C SER A 174 -35.78 -0.93 -1.72
N GLY A 175 -36.09 0.08 -0.91
CA GLY A 175 -37.20 0.04 0.06
C GLY A 175 -36.94 -0.86 1.26
N LEU A 176 -35.72 -1.41 1.42
CA LEU A 176 -35.34 -2.28 2.53
C LEU A 176 -35.50 -1.57 3.89
N LEU A 177 -35.15 -0.29 3.96
CA LEU A 177 -35.22 0.49 5.20
C LEU A 177 -36.66 0.70 5.68
N LYS A 178 -37.61 0.90 4.75
CA LYS A 178 -39.03 1.08 5.08
C LYS A 178 -39.64 -0.18 5.70
N LYS A 179 -39.20 -1.36 5.27
CA LYS A 179 -39.64 -2.65 5.83
C LYS A 179 -39.02 -2.92 7.21
N ALA A 180 -37.75 -2.55 7.38
CA ALA A 180 -37.02 -2.79 8.62
C ALA A 180 -37.39 -1.82 9.76
N LYS A 181 -37.88 -0.61 9.46
CA LYS A 181 -38.10 0.48 10.45
C LYS A 181 -36.84 0.82 11.26
N ILE A 182 -35.68 0.69 10.64
CA ILE A 182 -34.37 0.97 11.24
C ILE A 182 -33.78 2.21 10.57
N GLU A 183 -33.21 3.11 11.37
CA GLU A 183 -32.35 4.19 10.89
C GLU A 183 -30.92 3.67 10.83
N ILE A 184 -30.27 3.76 9.66
CA ILE A 184 -28.88 3.34 9.46
C ILE A 184 -27.99 4.59 9.41
N ILE A 185 -26.97 4.61 10.26
CA ILE A 185 -25.93 5.65 10.30
C ILE A 185 -24.68 5.24 9.53
N GLY A 186 -23.73 6.16 9.37
CA GLY A 186 -22.54 5.90 8.55
C GLY A 186 -21.66 4.77 9.08
N ASP A 187 -21.68 4.54 10.39
CA ASP A 187 -20.82 3.59 11.10
C ASP A 187 -21.27 2.16 10.87
N ASP A 188 -22.58 1.93 10.80
CA ASP A 188 -23.19 0.63 10.50
C ASP A 188 -22.72 0.08 9.14
N PHE A 189 -22.51 0.95 8.14
CA PHE A 189 -21.99 0.54 6.83
C PHE A 189 -20.51 0.15 6.86
N ARG A 190 -19.76 0.49 7.91
CA ARG A 190 -18.33 0.21 8.03
C ARG A 190 -18.05 -0.91 9.03
N GLU A 191 -19.06 -1.33 9.76
CA GLU A 191 -18.99 -2.52 10.59
C GLU A 191 -18.55 -3.72 9.74
N SER A 192 -17.60 -4.50 10.26
CA SER A 192 -17.07 -5.70 9.61
C SER A 192 -16.38 -5.48 8.25
N LEU A 193 -16.11 -4.22 7.86
CA LEU A 193 -15.46 -3.87 6.62
C LEU A 193 -13.94 -4.06 6.72
N THR A 194 -13.35 -4.82 5.82
CA THR A 194 -11.90 -4.81 5.56
C THR A 194 -11.64 -4.16 4.21
N ALA A 195 -10.84 -3.09 4.17
CA ALA A 195 -10.56 -2.35 2.95
C ALA A 195 -9.10 -1.88 2.85
N VAL A 196 -8.58 -1.88 1.62
CA VAL A 196 -7.28 -1.30 1.26
C VAL A 196 -7.50 -0.17 0.27
N ILE A 197 -6.97 1.01 0.58
CA ILE A 197 -7.07 2.21 -0.26
C ILE A 197 -5.67 2.57 -0.76
N SER A 198 -5.47 2.66 -2.07
CA SER A 198 -4.21 3.11 -2.68
C SER A 198 -4.46 4.33 -3.56
N VAL A 199 -3.73 5.41 -3.30
CA VAL A 199 -3.78 6.64 -4.10
C VAL A 199 -2.42 6.90 -4.73
N LYS A 200 -2.39 7.13 -6.04
CA LYS A 200 -1.21 7.63 -6.75
C LYS A 200 -1.45 9.07 -7.17
N VAL A 201 -0.58 9.97 -6.74
CA VAL A 201 -0.71 11.42 -6.98
C VAL A 201 0.65 12.04 -7.26
N ALA A 202 0.68 12.99 -8.20
CA ALA A 202 1.85 13.82 -8.42
C ALA A 202 2.05 14.78 -7.23
N ASN A 203 3.27 14.86 -6.70
CA ASN A 203 3.64 15.77 -5.61
C ASN A 203 2.75 15.65 -4.35
N PRO A 204 2.72 14.49 -3.67
CA PRO A 204 1.94 14.32 -2.44
C PRO A 204 2.46 15.26 -1.34
N GLN A 205 1.53 15.86 -0.58
CA GLN A 205 1.83 16.65 0.61
C GLN A 205 1.50 15.82 1.84
N PHE A 206 2.47 15.52 2.69
CA PHE A 206 2.27 14.76 3.91
C PHE A 206 2.40 15.67 5.14
N GLU A 207 1.69 15.34 6.21
CA GLU A 207 1.91 15.96 7.51
C GLU A 207 3.21 15.38 8.11
N GLY A 208 4.27 16.20 8.12
CA GLY A 208 5.58 15.80 8.65
C GLY A 208 6.34 14.77 7.81
N GLN A 209 7.53 14.42 8.29
CA GLN A 209 8.46 13.54 7.57
C GLN A 209 8.15 12.05 7.73
N THR A 210 7.48 11.65 8.82
CA THR A 210 7.05 10.27 9.06
C THR A 210 5.92 9.85 8.11
N LYS A 211 5.31 10.80 7.39
CA LYS A 211 4.29 10.59 6.35
C LYS A 211 3.11 9.73 6.82
N THR A 212 2.78 9.83 8.11
CA THR A 212 1.69 9.06 8.73
C THR A 212 0.32 9.51 8.22
N LYS A 213 0.22 10.75 7.74
CA LYS A 213 -1.03 11.35 7.26
C LYS A 213 -0.83 12.19 6.00
N LEU A 214 -1.78 12.08 5.07
CA LEU A 214 -1.81 12.94 3.88
C LEU A 214 -2.39 14.31 4.23
N GLY A 215 -1.58 15.36 4.02
CA GLY A 215 -1.92 16.76 4.25
C GLY A 215 -2.61 17.43 3.06
N TYR A 216 -2.86 18.73 3.17
CA TYR A 216 -3.58 19.51 2.16
C TYR A 216 -2.74 19.78 0.91
N ALA A 217 -3.18 19.29 -0.25
CA ALA A 217 -2.82 19.82 -1.56
C ALA A 217 -4.10 20.07 -2.36
N LYS A 218 -4.12 21.09 -3.23
CA LYS A 218 -5.23 21.42 -4.14
C LYS A 218 -5.66 20.19 -4.96
N GLY A 219 -6.64 19.41 -4.48
CA GLY A 219 -6.99 18.13 -5.11
C GLY A 219 -8.22 17.41 -4.56
N GLN A 220 -9.04 18.06 -3.70
CA GLN A 220 -10.22 17.46 -3.05
C GLN A 220 -11.25 16.83 -4.03
N GLY A 221 -11.23 17.22 -5.30
CA GLY A 221 -12.20 16.77 -6.30
C GLY A 221 -12.03 15.33 -6.79
N ALA A 222 -10.83 14.73 -6.69
CA ALA A 222 -10.57 13.44 -7.34
C ALA A 222 -11.19 12.26 -6.57
N VAL A 223 -10.88 12.10 -5.28
CA VAL A 223 -11.44 10.99 -4.46
C VAL A 223 -12.95 11.12 -4.29
N LYS A 224 -13.46 12.36 -4.09
CA LYS A 224 -14.90 12.62 -4.04
C LYS A 224 -15.63 12.27 -5.34
N SER A 225 -14.97 12.45 -6.49
CA SER A 225 -15.55 12.21 -7.81
C SER A 225 -15.40 10.76 -8.27
N CYS A 226 -14.35 10.05 -7.88
CA CYS A 226 -14.28 8.61 -8.13
C CYS A 226 -15.36 7.87 -7.31
N GLY A 227 -15.79 8.45 -6.18
CA GLY A 227 -16.88 7.95 -5.35
C GLY A 227 -18.33 8.33 -5.76
N THR A 228 -18.56 8.93 -6.93
CA THR A 228 -19.90 9.19 -7.54
C THR A 228 -19.73 9.78 -8.95
N PRO A 229 -20.29 9.24 -10.06
CA PRO A 229 -21.34 8.23 -10.22
C PRO A 229 -20.91 6.92 -10.94
N ASN A 230 -19.61 6.64 -11.07
CA ASN A 230 -19.11 5.41 -11.72
C ASN A 230 -18.52 4.40 -10.72
N LEU A 231 -19.14 4.23 -9.56
CA LEU A 231 -19.10 2.93 -8.86
C LEU A 231 -19.97 1.96 -9.67
N CYS A 232 -19.53 1.66 -10.90
CA CYS A 232 -20.00 0.46 -11.59
C CYS A 232 -19.39 -0.69 -10.82
N PHE A 233 -20.16 -1.21 -9.86
CA PHE A 233 -20.04 -2.60 -9.47
C PHE A 233 -20.30 -3.41 -10.74
N THR A 234 -19.26 -3.68 -11.53
CA THR A 234 -19.35 -4.73 -12.54
C THR A 234 -19.57 -6.02 -11.77
N THR A 235 -20.79 -6.52 -11.89
CA THR A 235 -21.23 -7.84 -11.42
C THR A 235 -20.51 -8.92 -12.22
#